data_AF-A0A6A6MVW6-F1
#
_entry.id   AF-A0A6A6MVW6-F1
#
_cell.length_a   1.000
_cell.length_b   1.000
_cell.length_c   1.000
_cell.angle_alpha   90.00
_cell.angle_beta   90.00
_cell.angle_gamma   90.00
#
_symmetry.space_group_name_H-M   'P 1'
#
loop_
_entity.id
_entity.type
_entity.pdbx_description
1 polymer ?
#
loop_
_entity_poly.entity_id
_entity_poly.type
_entity_poly.pdbx_seq_one_letter_code
_entity_poly.pdbx_strand_id
1 'polypeptide(L)'
;MVILLCSNLCEDDNSPQSLVNVMKRMSKCFIVPESIKEMKKRHAQALQLHKLLFKEIPTLTNEELNYLTFNDIMYDAIKCGIVEFIHELIASNPDLVWRVDNKGRTLFAYAILLHQEKIFSLIYELGEKRYSIMTKRDVFGNNFLNLAAKLSPAFHLDRVPGAALQMQNELRWFMEMESMVPAKYKERTNENGHTLSALFTKEHAELMKQGETWMKNTIASYMVVAALIVTVVFTTAFALPSNKKRTQTCHF
;
A
#
# COMPACT_ATOMS: atom_id res chain seq x y z
N MET A 1 8.49 -9.79 -29.09
CA MET A 1 9.50 -9.24 -30.00
C MET A 1 10.92 -9.11 -29.41
N VAL A 2 11.16 -9.53 -28.15
CA VAL A 2 12.53 -9.60 -27.57
C VAL A 2 13.09 -11.04 -27.66
N ILE A 3 12.24 -12.05 -27.69
CA ILE A 3 12.64 -13.47 -27.74
C ILE A 3 13.16 -13.91 -29.13
N LEU A 4 12.78 -13.20 -30.21
CA LEU A 4 13.20 -13.55 -31.59
C LEU A 4 14.60 -13.05 -31.98
N LEU A 5 15.26 -12.23 -31.15
CA LEU A 5 16.60 -11.71 -31.46
C LEU A 5 17.75 -12.59 -30.92
N CYS A 6 17.46 -13.53 -30.02
CA CYS A 6 18.50 -14.39 -29.42
C CYS A 6 18.85 -15.63 -30.26
N SER A 7 18.06 -15.98 -31.28
CA SER A 7 18.25 -17.21 -32.06
C SER A 7 19.43 -17.17 -33.04
N ASN A 8 20.00 -15.99 -33.34
CA ASN A 8 21.10 -15.82 -34.30
C ASN A 8 22.50 -15.74 -33.64
N LEU A 9 22.65 -16.11 -32.37
CA LEU A 9 23.91 -15.96 -31.61
C LEU A 9 24.65 -17.29 -31.32
N CYS A 10 24.14 -18.44 -31.82
CA CYS A 10 24.66 -19.76 -31.45
C CYS A 10 25.43 -20.51 -32.55
N GLU A 11 26.06 -19.80 -33.48
CA GLU A 11 27.08 -20.39 -34.36
C GLU A 11 28.22 -19.39 -34.53
N ASP A 12 29.15 -19.31 -33.58
CA ASP A 12 30.46 -18.71 -33.85
C ASP A 12 31.51 -19.17 -32.83
N ASP A 13 32.67 -19.52 -33.38
CA ASP A 13 33.86 -20.11 -32.80
C ASP A 13 34.29 -19.53 -31.43
N ASN A 14 34.74 -20.39 -30.51
CA ASN A 14 34.99 -20.05 -29.09
C ASN A 14 36.37 -19.37 -28.88
N SER A 15 36.74 -18.43 -29.77
CA SER A 15 37.97 -17.63 -29.65
C SER A 15 37.74 -16.37 -28.80
N PRO A 16 38.77 -15.85 -28.08
CA PRO A 16 38.64 -14.60 -27.31
C PRO A 16 38.18 -13.41 -28.16
N GLN A 17 38.55 -13.39 -29.44
CA GLN A 17 38.16 -12.34 -30.38
C GLN A 17 36.67 -12.42 -30.76
N SER A 18 36.12 -13.64 -30.84
CA SER A 18 34.69 -13.89 -31.05
C SER A 18 33.86 -13.37 -29.87
N LEU A 19 34.26 -13.66 -28.63
CA LEU A 19 33.58 -13.16 -27.42
C LEU A 19 33.55 -11.63 -27.33
N VAL A 20 34.65 -10.96 -27.67
CA VAL A 20 34.70 -9.48 -27.73
C VAL A 20 33.75 -8.93 -28.79
N ASN A 21 33.64 -9.62 -29.94
CA ASN A 21 32.72 -9.23 -31.00
C ASN A 21 31.25 -9.47 -30.63
N VAL A 22 30.95 -10.56 -29.94
CA VAL A 22 29.62 -10.86 -29.37
C VAL A 22 29.26 -9.81 -28.31
N MET A 23 30.17 -9.47 -27.40
CA MET A 23 29.95 -8.41 -26.41
C MET A 23 29.73 -7.03 -27.06
N LYS A 24 30.52 -6.67 -28.09
CA LYS A 24 30.33 -5.43 -28.86
C LYS A 24 29.01 -5.40 -29.65
N ARG A 25 28.52 -6.56 -30.12
CA ARG A 25 27.20 -6.68 -30.77
C ARG A 25 26.07 -6.55 -29.75
N MET A 26 26.19 -7.22 -28.60
CA MET A 26 25.22 -7.10 -27.50
C MET A 26 25.13 -5.67 -26.97
N SER A 27 26.26 -4.97 -26.82
CA SER A 27 26.26 -3.56 -26.38
C SER A 27 25.62 -2.61 -27.40
N LYS A 28 25.68 -2.94 -28.71
CA LYS A 28 25.03 -2.16 -29.78
C LYS A 28 23.53 -2.46 -29.90
N CYS A 29 23.09 -3.67 -29.56
CA CYS A 29 21.67 -4.03 -29.51
C CYS A 29 20.95 -3.43 -28.29
N PHE A 30 21.68 -3.10 -27.23
CA PHE A 30 21.11 -2.46 -26.05
C PHE A 30 21.03 -0.92 -26.22
N ILE A 31 20.21 -0.48 -27.18
CA ILE A 31 19.89 0.94 -27.31
C ILE A 31 19.00 1.31 -26.12
N VAL A 32 19.58 1.95 -25.11
CA VAL A 32 18.81 2.51 -24.00
C VAL A 32 17.91 3.61 -24.57
N PRO A 33 16.57 3.48 -24.46
CA PRO A 33 15.64 4.50 -24.94
C PRO A 33 15.95 5.86 -24.33
N GLU A 34 15.81 6.93 -25.11
CA GLU A 34 16.10 8.30 -24.65
C GLU A 34 15.25 8.69 -23.44
N SER A 35 14.03 8.14 -23.34
CA SER A 35 13.15 8.28 -22.18
C SER A 35 13.78 7.77 -20.87
N ILE A 36 14.57 6.69 -20.93
CA ILE A 36 15.27 6.14 -19.76
C ILE A 36 16.46 7.03 -19.38
N LYS A 37 17.19 7.57 -20.35
CA LYS A 37 18.28 8.51 -20.08
C LYS A 37 17.78 9.79 -19.42
N GLU A 38 16.70 10.36 -19.94
CA GLU A 38 16.06 11.55 -19.36
C GLU A 38 15.47 11.29 -17.98
N MET A 39 14.92 10.09 -17.74
CA MET A 39 14.46 9.69 -16.41
C MET A 39 15.63 9.59 -15.42
N LYS A 40 16.75 8.99 -15.83
CA LYS A 40 17.96 8.91 -14.98
C LYS A 40 18.54 10.30 -14.67
N LYS A 41 18.57 11.20 -15.65
CA LYS A 41 19.02 12.59 -15.45
C LYS A 41 18.12 13.34 -14.47
N ARG A 42 16.78 13.27 -14.66
CA ARG A 42 15.81 13.86 -13.73
C ARG A 42 15.94 13.28 -12.32
N HIS A 43 16.13 11.97 -12.20
CA HIS A 43 16.34 11.32 -10.91
C HIS A 43 17.63 11.81 -10.23
N ALA A 44 18.74 11.94 -10.96
CA ALA A 44 19.99 12.48 -10.42
C ALA A 44 19.86 13.94 -9.97
N GLN A 45 19.14 14.77 -10.74
CA GLN A 45 18.84 16.15 -10.37
C GLN A 45 17.94 16.23 -9.13
N ALA A 46 16.89 15.40 -9.05
CA ALA A 46 16.02 15.30 -7.89
C ALA A 46 16.82 14.90 -6.64
N LEU A 47 17.76 13.95 -6.76
CA LEU A 47 18.62 13.54 -5.66
C LEU A 47 19.57 14.65 -5.21
N GLN A 48 20.11 15.46 -6.13
CA GLN A 48 20.92 16.63 -5.77
C GLN A 48 20.09 17.70 -5.06
N LEU A 49 18.89 18.00 -5.57
CA LEU A 49 17.98 18.95 -4.94
C LEU A 49 17.58 18.48 -3.53
N HIS A 50 17.26 17.19 -3.39
CA HIS A 50 16.99 16.54 -2.11
C HIS A 50 18.14 16.79 -1.13
N LYS A 51 19.39 16.50 -1.50
CA LYS A 51 20.55 16.75 -0.62
C LYS A 51 20.69 18.21 -0.17
N LEU A 52 20.41 19.16 -1.06
CA LEU A 52 20.46 20.59 -0.72
C LEU A 52 19.32 20.96 0.24
N LEU A 53 18.09 20.52 -0.05
CA LEU A 53 16.93 20.79 0.79
C LEU A 53 17.15 20.30 2.22
N PHE A 54 17.65 19.08 2.40
CA PHE A 54 17.85 18.52 3.74
C PHE A 54 19.02 19.14 4.50
N LYS A 55 19.91 19.85 3.80
CA LYS A 55 20.94 20.69 4.43
C LYS A 55 20.37 22.01 4.95
N GLU A 56 19.42 22.60 4.21
CA GLU A 56 18.86 23.92 4.53
C GLU A 56 17.65 23.83 5.48
N ILE A 57 16.81 22.79 5.41
CA ILE A 57 15.62 22.66 6.28
C ILE A 57 15.93 22.80 7.78
N PRO A 58 17.03 22.22 8.32
CA PRO A 58 17.37 22.39 9.73
C PRO A 58 17.74 23.84 10.11
N THR A 59 18.13 24.69 9.15
CA THR A 59 18.49 26.09 9.40
C THR A 59 17.29 27.05 9.32
N LEU A 60 16.16 26.58 8.79
CA LEU A 60 14.96 27.41 8.63
C LEU A 60 14.20 27.58 9.95
N THR A 61 13.72 28.80 10.17
CA THR A 61 12.79 29.15 11.24
C THR A 61 11.39 28.61 10.96
N ASN A 62 10.55 28.52 12.01
CA ASN A 62 9.15 28.13 11.86
C ASN A 62 8.36 29.05 10.91
N GLU A 63 8.70 30.34 10.85
CA GLU A 63 8.06 31.31 9.94
C GLU A 63 8.41 31.02 8.48
N GLU A 64 9.69 30.76 8.19
CA GLU A 64 10.15 30.39 6.85
C GLU A 64 9.53 29.07 6.40
N LEU A 65 9.47 28.07 7.28
CA LEU A 65 8.79 26.80 6.99
C LEU A 65 7.28 26.99 6.73
N ASN A 66 6.64 27.97 7.38
CA ASN A 66 5.23 28.28 7.12
C ASN A 66 5.07 28.98 5.76
N TYR A 67 5.96 29.92 5.43
CA TYR A 67 5.99 30.59 4.13
C TYR A 67 6.15 29.61 2.96
N LEU A 68 6.98 28.58 3.15
CA LEU A 68 7.21 27.51 2.16
C LEU A 68 6.06 26.50 2.06
N THR A 69 4.93 26.70 2.75
CA THR A 69 3.84 25.71 2.81
C THR A 69 4.34 24.31 3.24
N PHE A 70 5.34 24.26 4.14
CA PHE A 70 6.04 23.02 4.47
C PHE A 70 5.11 21.93 5.04
N ASN A 71 4.02 22.32 5.71
CA ASN A 71 3.00 21.36 6.17
C ASN A 71 2.28 20.66 5.01
N ASP A 72 2.06 21.35 3.88
CA ASP A 72 1.42 20.76 2.70
C ASP A 72 2.38 19.80 2.00
N ILE A 73 3.66 20.17 1.87
CA ILE A 73 4.71 19.29 1.36
C ILE A 73 4.80 18.00 2.21
N MET A 74 4.76 18.15 3.53
CA MET A 74 4.74 17.03 4.46
C MET A 74 3.51 16.16 4.30
N TYR A 75 2.32 16.78 4.20
CA TYR A 75 1.08 16.06 3.97
C TYR A 75 1.12 15.25 2.68
N ASP A 76 1.60 15.82 1.59
CA ASP A 76 1.71 15.14 0.30
C ASP A 76 2.72 13.98 0.33
N ALA A 77 3.88 14.18 0.98
CA ALA A 77 4.86 13.10 1.16
C ALA A 77 4.27 11.92 1.96
N ILE A 78 3.50 12.21 3.02
CA ILE A 78 2.80 11.18 3.81
C ILE A 78 1.72 10.51 2.96
N LYS A 79 0.88 11.29 2.28
CA LYS A 79 -0.17 10.78 1.38
C LYS A 79 0.38 9.85 0.30
N CYS A 80 1.55 10.16 -0.24
CA CYS A 80 2.25 9.33 -1.22
C CYS A 80 2.99 8.14 -0.60
N GLY A 81 3.16 8.09 0.72
CA GLY A 81 3.87 7.02 1.42
C GLY A 81 5.39 7.06 1.21
N ILE A 82 5.98 8.25 1.06
CA ILE A 82 7.43 8.41 0.82
C ILE A 82 8.19 8.32 2.15
N VAL A 83 8.39 7.09 2.62
CA VAL A 83 8.96 6.81 3.95
C VAL A 83 10.38 7.37 4.10
N GLU A 84 11.21 7.20 3.07
CA GLU A 84 12.61 7.60 3.07
C GLU A 84 12.76 9.12 3.28
N PHE A 85 11.90 9.90 2.61
CA PHE A 85 11.87 11.35 2.75
C PHE A 85 11.50 11.77 4.18
N ILE A 86 10.46 11.16 4.76
CA ILE A 86 10.02 11.50 6.12
C ILE A 86 11.07 11.09 7.15
N HIS A 87 11.67 9.91 7.01
CA HIS A 87 12.72 9.43 7.91
C HIS A 87 13.95 10.34 7.87
N GLU A 88 14.47 10.67 6.68
CA GLU A 88 15.62 11.57 6.55
C GLU A 88 15.32 12.96 7.12
N LEU A 89 14.05 13.37 7.11
CA LEU A 89 13.65 14.69 7.53
C LEU A 89 13.63 14.78 9.05
N ILE A 90 13.05 13.77 9.69
CA ILE A 90 13.07 13.62 11.14
C ILE A 90 14.52 13.49 11.63
N ALA A 91 15.37 12.76 10.90
CA ALA A 91 16.79 12.61 11.24
C ALA A 91 17.55 13.94 11.13
N SER A 92 17.24 14.76 10.11
CA SER A 92 17.92 16.05 9.88
C SER A 92 17.43 17.16 10.81
N ASN A 93 16.14 17.15 11.18
CA ASN A 93 15.55 18.09 12.12
C ASN A 93 14.51 17.37 13.02
N PRO A 94 14.96 16.79 14.16
CA PRO A 94 14.10 16.02 15.06
C PRO A 94 12.95 16.82 15.66
N ASP A 95 13.04 18.15 15.75
CA ASP A 95 11.99 18.98 16.34
C ASP A 95 10.73 19.06 15.47
N LEU A 96 10.83 18.70 14.19
CA LEU A 96 9.70 18.65 13.26
C LEU A 96 8.60 17.68 13.70
N VAL A 97 8.90 16.67 14.52
CA VAL A 97 7.89 15.74 15.04
C VAL A 97 6.86 16.43 15.94
N TRP A 98 7.21 17.60 16.50
CA TRP A 98 6.34 18.41 17.36
C TRP A 98 5.56 19.47 16.60
N ARG A 99 5.95 19.75 15.35
CA ARG A 99 5.27 20.74 14.51
C ARG A 99 3.84 20.28 14.24
N VAL A 100 2.93 21.23 14.29
CA VAL A 100 1.52 21.04 13.97
C VAL A 100 1.12 21.97 12.84
N ASP A 101 0.14 21.53 12.06
CA ASP A 101 -0.53 22.37 11.08
C ASP A 101 -1.64 23.24 11.69
N ASN A 102 -2.40 23.93 10.86
CA ASN A 102 -3.56 24.73 11.26
C ASN A 102 -4.70 23.90 11.90
N LYS A 103 -4.69 22.57 11.74
CA LYS A 103 -5.63 21.64 12.40
C LYS A 103 -5.07 21.11 13.71
N GLY A 104 -3.89 21.54 14.15
CA GLY A 104 -3.24 21.03 15.36
C GLY A 104 -2.73 19.58 15.20
N ARG A 105 -2.53 19.11 13.97
CA ARG A 105 -2.10 17.74 13.66
C ARG A 105 -0.61 17.69 13.36
N THR A 106 0.07 16.73 13.98
CA THR A 106 1.46 16.41 13.67
C THR A 106 1.55 15.51 12.44
N LEU A 107 2.77 15.28 11.93
CA LEU A 107 3.00 14.31 10.86
C LEU A 107 2.48 12.91 11.22
N PHE A 108 2.60 12.48 12.48
CA PHE A 108 2.11 11.17 12.92
C PHE A 108 0.58 11.10 12.98
N ALA A 109 -0.09 12.20 13.31
CA ALA A 109 -1.54 12.28 13.21
C ALA A 109 -2.01 12.09 11.76
N TYR A 110 -1.27 12.64 10.79
CA TYR A 110 -1.54 12.42 9.37
C TYR A 110 -1.17 11.01 8.91
N ALA A 111 -0.06 10.45 9.38
CA ALA A 111 0.29 9.06 9.08
C ALA A 111 -0.83 8.12 9.54
N ILE A 112 -1.46 8.39 10.68
CA ILE A 112 -2.61 7.61 11.15
C ILE A 112 -3.82 7.83 10.28
N LEU A 113 -4.19 9.09 10.01
CA LEU A 113 -5.39 9.43 9.25
C LEU A 113 -5.35 8.91 7.80
N LEU A 114 -4.15 8.77 7.23
CA LEU A 114 -3.91 8.28 5.87
C LEU A 114 -3.46 6.81 5.84
N HIS A 115 -3.51 6.12 6.98
CA HIS A 115 -3.21 4.69 7.16
C HIS A 115 -1.81 4.30 6.64
N GLN A 116 -0.83 5.19 6.86
CA GLN A 116 0.57 5.01 6.44
C GLN A 116 1.39 4.32 7.53
N GLU A 117 1.21 3.01 7.65
CA GLU A 117 1.83 2.16 8.68
C GLU A 117 3.35 2.38 8.80
N LYS A 118 4.08 2.32 7.68
CA LYS A 118 5.55 2.47 7.66
C LYS A 118 6.04 3.84 8.08
N ILE A 119 5.25 4.89 7.83
CA ILE A 119 5.58 6.24 8.30
C ILE A 119 5.25 6.34 9.79
N PHE A 120 4.13 5.79 10.21
CA PHE A 120 3.75 5.77 11.61
C PHE A 120 4.75 4.99 12.48
N SER A 121 5.32 3.89 11.98
CA SER A 121 6.32 3.10 12.72
C SER A 121 7.57 3.90 13.12
N LEU A 122 7.89 5.00 12.43
CA LEU A 122 8.99 5.90 12.81
C LEU A 122 8.77 6.52 14.20
N ILE A 123 7.54 6.54 14.72
CA ILE A 123 7.24 7.05 16.06
C ILE A 123 7.96 6.27 17.16
N TYR A 124 8.29 5.00 16.91
CA TYR A 124 8.98 4.16 17.89
C TYR A 124 10.43 4.59 18.13
N GLU A 125 11.06 5.23 17.14
CA GLU A 125 12.43 5.78 17.24
C GLU A 125 12.50 6.93 18.25
N LEU A 126 11.37 7.55 18.59
CA LEU A 126 11.28 8.63 19.58
C LEU A 126 11.34 8.13 21.03
N GLY A 127 11.35 6.82 21.26
CA GLY A 127 11.36 6.23 22.60
C GLY A 127 10.18 6.70 23.44
N GLU A 128 10.43 7.08 24.70
CA GLU A 128 9.40 7.55 25.64
C GLU A 128 8.68 8.83 25.18
N LYS A 129 9.32 9.67 24.35
CA LYS A 129 8.72 10.92 23.85
C LYS A 129 7.47 10.67 23.02
N ARG A 130 7.31 9.47 22.43
CA ARG A 130 6.14 9.09 21.63
C ARG A 130 4.83 9.25 22.38
N TYR A 131 4.81 9.00 23.70
CA TYR A 131 3.58 9.10 24.49
C TYR A 131 3.05 10.54 24.57
N SER A 132 3.94 11.54 24.53
CA SER A 132 3.53 12.95 24.46
C SER A 132 2.85 13.27 23.13
N ILE A 133 3.37 12.72 22.03
CA ILE A 133 2.76 12.88 20.70
C ILE A 133 1.42 12.15 20.62
N MET A 134 1.35 10.90 21.08
CA MET A 134 0.13 10.07 21.01
C MET A 134 -1.03 10.62 21.85
N THR A 135 -0.73 11.42 22.88
CA THR A 135 -1.75 12.01 23.77
C THR A 135 -2.20 13.40 23.33
N LYS A 136 -1.56 14.01 22.32
CA LYS A 136 -2.01 15.29 21.74
C LYS A 136 -3.39 15.15 21.12
N ARG A 137 -4.15 16.24 21.20
CA ARG A 137 -5.45 16.40 20.54
C ARG A 137 -5.33 17.44 19.44
N ASP A 138 -5.99 17.17 18.32
CA ASP A 138 -6.17 18.15 17.26
C ASP A 138 -7.17 19.24 17.69
N VAL A 139 -7.35 20.28 16.86
CA VAL A 139 -8.27 21.39 17.18
C VAL A 139 -9.74 20.98 17.27
N PHE A 140 -10.07 19.74 16.88
CA PHE A 140 -11.40 19.14 16.96
C PHE A 140 -11.51 18.12 18.10
N GLY A 141 -10.54 18.12 19.03
CA GLY A 141 -10.50 17.21 20.16
C GLY A 141 -10.20 15.75 19.82
N ASN A 142 -9.83 15.43 18.58
CA ASN A 142 -9.49 14.07 18.19
C ASN A 142 -8.08 13.72 18.69
N ASN A 143 -7.99 12.63 19.46
CA ASN A 143 -6.70 11.98 19.73
C ASN A 143 -6.36 11.00 18.59
N PHE A 144 -5.20 10.33 18.69
CA PHE A 144 -4.73 9.39 17.67
C PHE A 144 -5.69 8.21 17.44
N LEU A 145 -6.33 7.70 18.48
CA LEU A 145 -7.34 6.64 18.34
C LEU A 145 -8.56 7.14 17.55
N ASN A 146 -9.07 8.33 17.87
CA ASN A 146 -10.19 8.92 17.14
C ASN A 146 -9.85 9.15 15.66
N LEU A 147 -8.58 9.45 15.33
CA LEU A 147 -8.13 9.56 13.95
C LEU A 147 -8.06 8.18 13.27
N ALA A 148 -7.60 7.15 13.97
CA ALA A 148 -7.56 5.77 13.46
C ALA A 148 -8.95 5.15 13.24
N ALA A 149 -9.98 5.69 13.90
CA ALA A 149 -11.37 5.26 13.72
C ALA A 149 -12.05 5.87 12.49
N LYS A 150 -11.43 6.87 11.85
CA LYS A 150 -11.98 7.51 10.64
C LYS A 150 -11.69 6.65 9.43
N LEU A 151 -12.61 6.67 8.47
CA LEU A 151 -12.44 5.97 7.20
C LEU A 151 -11.26 6.57 6.42
N SER A 152 -10.40 5.69 5.88
CA SER A 152 -9.34 6.06 4.95
C SER A 152 -9.86 6.92 3.79
N PRO A 153 -9.10 7.91 3.34
CA PRO A 153 -9.41 8.60 2.10
C PRO A 153 -9.40 7.64 0.90
N ALA A 154 -10.19 7.97 -0.13
CA ALA A 154 -10.38 7.14 -1.33
C ALA A 154 -9.07 6.68 -1.98
N PHE A 155 -8.06 7.55 -2.10
CA PHE A 155 -6.78 7.17 -2.74
C PHE A 155 -6.02 6.05 -2.01
N HIS A 156 -6.30 5.81 -0.73
CA HIS A 156 -5.76 4.70 0.05
C HIS A 156 -6.70 3.50 -0.04
N LEU A 157 -8.00 3.72 0.19
CA LEU A 157 -9.04 2.69 0.18
C LEU A 157 -9.14 1.97 -1.18
N ASP A 158 -9.05 2.71 -2.29
CA ASP A 158 -9.19 2.22 -3.65
C ASP A 158 -8.01 1.34 -4.11
N ARG A 159 -6.91 1.31 -3.36
CA ARG A 159 -5.78 0.39 -3.61
C ARG A 159 -6.14 -1.06 -3.30
N VAL A 160 -7.16 -1.27 -2.46
CA VAL A 160 -7.60 -2.59 -2.02
C VAL A 160 -8.80 -3.00 -2.88
N PRO A 161 -8.74 -4.17 -3.55
CA PRO A 161 -9.82 -4.60 -4.42
C PRO A 161 -11.03 -5.08 -3.61
N GLY A 162 -12.19 -4.45 -3.84
CA GLY A 162 -13.48 -4.91 -3.31
C GLY A 162 -13.77 -4.45 -1.88
N ALA A 163 -15.02 -4.05 -1.64
CA ALA A 163 -15.46 -3.43 -0.39
C ALA A 163 -15.25 -4.31 0.86
N ALA A 164 -15.35 -5.64 0.74
CA ALA A 164 -15.14 -6.53 1.88
C ALA A 164 -13.67 -6.58 2.31
N LEU A 165 -12.73 -6.58 1.35
CA LEU A 165 -11.29 -6.54 1.65
C LEU A 165 -10.86 -5.16 2.15
N GLN A 166 -11.45 -4.10 1.58
CA GLN A 166 -11.31 -2.73 2.09
C GLN A 166 -11.71 -2.67 3.57
N MET A 167 -12.91 -3.14 3.92
CA MET A 167 -13.40 -3.17 5.31
C MET A 167 -12.50 -4.00 6.23
N GLN A 168 -12.01 -5.16 5.76
CA GLN A 168 -11.08 -5.99 6.55
C GLN A 168 -9.77 -5.27 6.86
N ASN A 169 -9.22 -4.51 5.91
CA ASN A 169 -7.99 -3.76 6.13
C ASN A 169 -8.21 -2.59 7.09
N GLU A 170 -9.32 -1.85 6.97
CA GLU A 170 -9.66 -0.78 7.91
C GLU A 170 -9.84 -1.31 9.34
N LEU A 171 -10.50 -2.48 9.49
CA LEU A 171 -10.66 -3.12 10.80
C LEU A 171 -9.31 -3.56 11.39
N ARG A 172 -8.42 -4.12 10.57
CA ARG A 172 -7.08 -4.53 11.01
C ARG A 172 -6.27 -3.34 11.51
N TRP A 173 -6.22 -2.27 10.71
CA TRP A 173 -5.55 -1.03 11.07
C TRP A 173 -6.06 -0.46 12.40
N PHE A 174 -7.39 -0.40 12.55
CA PHE A 174 -8.02 0.08 13.77
C PHE A 174 -7.65 -0.78 14.99
N MET A 175 -7.68 -2.11 14.87
CA MET A 175 -7.29 -3.02 15.95
C MET A 175 -5.81 -2.89 16.33
N GLU A 176 -4.93 -2.74 15.36
CA GLU A 176 -3.49 -2.52 15.59
C GLU A 176 -3.27 -1.22 16.38
N MET A 177 -3.87 -0.12 15.93
CA MET A 177 -3.79 1.17 16.61
C MET A 177 -4.39 1.12 18.02
N GLU A 178 -5.49 0.41 18.22
CA GLU A 178 -6.10 0.22 19.53
C GLU A 178 -5.19 -0.62 20.45
N SER A 179 -4.50 -1.62 19.93
CA SER A 179 -3.60 -2.48 20.72
C SER A 179 -2.39 -1.71 21.28
N MET A 180 -1.92 -0.67 20.57
CA MET A 180 -0.74 0.12 20.96
C MET A 180 -1.00 1.09 22.10
N VAL A 181 -2.26 1.39 22.40
CA VAL A 181 -2.64 2.41 23.39
C VAL A 181 -2.98 1.75 24.72
N PRO A 182 -2.36 2.16 25.86
CA PRO A 182 -2.71 1.64 27.17
C PRO A 182 -4.20 1.81 27.50
N ALA A 183 -4.79 0.82 28.20
CA ALA A 183 -6.23 0.77 28.50
C ALA A 183 -6.80 2.07 29.10
N LYS A 184 -6.03 2.77 29.96
CA LYS A 184 -6.39 4.06 30.57
C LYS A 184 -6.73 5.19 29.57
N TYR A 185 -6.35 5.04 28.30
CA TYR A 185 -6.63 6.01 27.24
C TYR A 185 -7.71 5.52 26.25
N LYS A 186 -8.17 4.26 26.37
CA LYS A 186 -9.22 3.66 25.50
C LYS A 186 -10.64 4.05 25.92
N GLU A 187 -10.85 4.29 27.21
CA GLU A 187 -12.18 4.61 27.78
C GLU A 187 -12.63 6.07 27.54
N ARG A 188 -11.91 6.82 26.69
CA ARG A 188 -12.21 8.23 26.45
C ARG A 188 -13.17 8.38 25.28
N THR A 189 -14.27 9.08 25.51
CA THR A 189 -15.16 9.53 24.43
C THR A 189 -14.57 10.74 23.72
N ASN A 190 -14.91 10.92 22.44
CA ASN A 190 -14.59 12.17 21.73
C ASN A 190 -15.47 13.33 22.24
N GLU A 191 -15.22 14.57 21.78
CA GLU A 191 -16.01 15.74 22.18
C GLU A 191 -17.52 15.60 21.88
N ASN A 192 -17.87 14.73 20.93
CA ASN A 192 -19.24 14.41 20.57
C ASN A 192 -19.83 13.24 21.40
N GLY A 193 -19.14 12.78 22.45
CA GLY A 193 -19.61 11.72 23.34
C GLY A 193 -19.56 10.30 22.76
N HIS A 194 -19.01 10.09 21.56
CA HIS A 194 -18.94 8.75 20.96
C HIS A 194 -17.81 7.95 21.60
N THR A 195 -18.09 6.68 21.89
CA THR A 195 -17.04 5.68 22.13
C THR A 195 -16.27 5.42 20.84
N LEU A 196 -15.04 4.95 20.96
CA LEU A 196 -14.19 4.68 19.81
C LEU A 196 -14.81 3.68 18.83
N SER A 197 -15.39 2.59 19.35
CA SER A 197 -16.09 1.57 18.56
C SER A 197 -17.35 2.13 17.86
N ALA A 198 -18.10 3.00 18.53
CA ALA A 198 -19.26 3.66 17.92
C ALA A 198 -18.83 4.62 16.80
N LEU A 199 -17.73 5.35 16.97
CA LEU A 199 -17.16 6.20 15.93
C LEU A 199 -16.73 5.37 14.71
N PHE A 200 -15.97 4.30 14.93
CA PHE A 200 -15.54 3.40 13.84
C PHE A 200 -16.74 2.83 13.07
N THR A 201 -17.75 2.31 13.79
CA THR A 201 -18.96 1.75 13.19
C THR A 201 -19.70 2.79 12.34
N LYS A 202 -19.79 4.03 12.83
CA LYS A 202 -20.45 5.13 12.13
C LYS A 202 -19.70 5.52 10.84
N GLU A 203 -18.39 5.71 10.92
CA GLU A 203 -17.56 6.11 9.78
C GLU A 203 -17.51 5.04 8.68
N HIS A 204 -17.64 3.76 9.06
CA HIS A 204 -17.53 2.62 8.14
C HIS A 204 -18.87 1.99 7.75
N ALA A 205 -20.01 2.57 8.14
CA ALA A 205 -21.34 1.95 7.97
C ALA A 205 -21.66 1.59 6.51
N GLU A 206 -21.38 2.50 5.57
CA GLU A 206 -21.63 2.26 4.15
C GLU A 206 -20.65 1.23 3.57
N LEU A 207 -19.37 1.32 3.93
CA LEU A 207 -18.36 0.34 3.49
C LEU A 207 -18.68 -1.07 4.00
N MET A 208 -19.19 -1.19 5.24
CA MET A 208 -19.61 -2.45 5.83
C MET A 208 -20.78 -3.07 5.05
N LYS A 209 -21.78 -2.26 4.67
CA LYS A 209 -22.92 -2.70 3.85
C LYS A 209 -22.49 -3.15 2.45
N GLN A 210 -21.58 -2.40 1.82
CA GLN A 210 -21.00 -2.76 0.53
C GLN A 210 -20.15 -4.05 0.64
N GLY A 211 -19.39 -4.20 1.72
CA GLY A 211 -18.62 -5.41 2.01
C GLY A 211 -19.50 -6.64 2.20
N GLU A 212 -20.60 -6.51 2.94
CA GLU A 212 -21.60 -7.58 3.10
C GLU A 212 -22.18 -8.00 1.75
N THR A 213 -22.55 -7.04 0.92
CA THR A 213 -23.10 -7.29 -0.43
C THR A 213 -22.07 -7.97 -1.33
N TRP A 214 -20.83 -7.46 -1.35
CA TRP A 214 -19.73 -8.05 -2.13
C TRP A 214 -19.48 -9.50 -1.72
N MET A 215 -19.48 -9.80 -0.42
CA MET A 215 -19.26 -11.15 0.10
C MET A 215 -20.40 -12.10 -0.32
N LYS A 216 -21.66 -11.68 -0.17
CA LYS A 216 -22.83 -12.47 -0.58
C LYS A 216 -22.79 -12.83 -2.07
N ASN A 217 -22.50 -11.87 -2.93
CA ASN A 217 -22.42 -12.07 -4.38
C ASN A 217 -21.26 -13.00 -4.78
N THR A 218 -20.12 -12.84 -4.09
CA THR A 218 -18.93 -13.67 -4.30
C THR A 218 -19.22 -15.13 -3.91
N ILE A 219 -19.82 -15.37 -2.75
CA ILE A 219 -20.24 -16.71 -2.30
C ILE A 219 -21.24 -17.31 -3.28
N ALA A 220 -22.26 -16.56 -3.72
CA ALA A 220 -23.24 -17.04 -4.68
C ALA A 220 -22.58 -17.50 -6.00
N SER A 221 -21.61 -16.73 -6.50
CA SER A 221 -20.86 -17.07 -7.71
C SER A 221 -20.04 -18.36 -7.54
N TYR A 222 -19.33 -18.51 -6.41
CA TYR A 222 -18.57 -19.73 -6.10
C TYR A 222 -19.48 -20.96 -5.92
N MET A 223 -20.67 -20.81 -5.35
CA MET A 223 -21.64 -21.90 -5.20
C MET A 223 -22.09 -22.45 -6.56
N VAL A 224 -22.31 -21.59 -7.55
CA VAL A 224 -22.64 -22.01 -8.92
C VAL A 224 -21.50 -22.81 -9.54
N VAL A 225 -20.26 -22.32 -9.42
CA VAL A 225 -19.06 -23.02 -9.92
C VAL A 225 -18.89 -24.38 -9.25
N ALA A 226 -19.04 -24.45 -7.92
CA ALA A 226 -18.95 -25.70 -7.16
C ALA A 226 -20.01 -26.71 -7.62
N ALA A 227 -21.26 -26.27 -7.82
CA ALA A 227 -22.33 -27.13 -8.32
C ALA A 227 -22.02 -27.70 -9.72
N LEU A 228 -21.44 -26.89 -10.61
CA LEU A 228 -21.01 -27.34 -11.94
C LEU A 228 -19.91 -28.41 -11.84
N ILE A 229 -18.90 -28.19 -10.99
CA ILE A 229 -17.82 -29.15 -10.76
C ILE A 229 -18.37 -30.48 -10.25
N VAL A 230 -19.23 -30.45 -9.22
CA VAL A 230 -19.87 -31.65 -8.65
C VAL A 230 -20.67 -32.40 -9.72
N THR A 231 -21.41 -31.68 -10.57
CA THR A 231 -22.19 -32.28 -11.66
C THR A 231 -21.30 -32.97 -12.70
N VAL A 232 -20.19 -32.35 -13.12
CA VAL A 232 -19.24 -32.95 -14.06
C VAL A 232 -18.57 -34.20 -13.45
N VAL A 233 -18.14 -34.13 -12.20
CA VAL A 233 -17.53 -35.27 -11.50
C VAL A 233 -18.55 -36.42 -11.36
N PHE A 234 -19.80 -36.12 -11.00
CA PHE A 234 -20.84 -37.13 -10.88
C PHE A 234 -21.16 -37.79 -12.22
N THR A 235 -21.41 -36.98 -13.27
CA THR A 235 -21.73 -37.50 -14.61
C THR A 235 -20.59 -38.36 -15.19
N THR A 236 -19.34 -37.96 -15.00
CA THR A 236 -18.17 -38.75 -15.45
C THR A 236 -18.00 -40.05 -14.67
N ALA A 237 -18.22 -40.05 -13.35
CA ALA A 237 -18.11 -41.26 -12.52
C ALA A 237 -19.15 -42.34 -12.89
N PHE A 238 -20.34 -41.94 -13.32
CA PHE A 238 -21.44 -42.86 -13.66
C PHE A 238 -21.60 -43.12 -15.17
N ALA A 239 -20.78 -42.51 -16.03
CA ALA A 239 -20.71 -42.83 -17.44
C ALA A 239 -19.96 -44.16 -17.66
N LEU A 240 -20.61 -45.29 -17.34
CA LEU A 240 -20.13 -46.62 -17.72
C LEU A 240 -20.09 -46.74 -19.26
N PRO A 241 -18.96 -47.11 -19.88
CA PRO A 241 -18.94 -47.45 -21.30
C PRO A 241 -19.77 -48.73 -21.49
N SER A 242 -20.98 -48.58 -22.06
CA SER A 242 -21.80 -49.72 -22.48
C SER A 242 -21.08 -50.49 -23.57
N ASN A 243 -20.41 -51.57 -23.18
CA ASN A 243 -19.83 -52.57 -24.06
C ASN A 243 -20.96 -53.36 -24.75
N LYS A 244 -21.46 -52.83 -25.87
CA LYS A 244 -22.34 -53.57 -26.78
C LYS A 244 -21.60 -54.80 -27.31
N LYS A 245 -21.82 -55.97 -26.71
CA LYS A 245 -21.43 -57.25 -27.30
C LYS A 245 -22.15 -57.38 -28.65
N ARG A 246 -21.42 -57.27 -29.77
CA ARG A 246 -21.91 -57.72 -31.07
C ARG A 246 -22.13 -59.21 -30.97
N THR A 247 -23.40 -59.62 -30.98
CA THR A 247 -23.81 -60.99 -31.25
C THR A 247 -23.27 -61.38 -32.62
N GLN A 248 -22.24 -62.22 -32.62
CA GLN A 248 -21.80 -62.93 -33.80
C GLN A 248 -22.79 -64.07 -34.02
N THR A 249 -23.75 -63.87 -34.92
CA THR A 249 -24.64 -64.90 -35.41
C THR A 249 -23.84 -65.94 -36.19
N CYS A 250 -23.87 -67.19 -35.71
CA CYS A 250 -23.35 -68.35 -36.41
C CYS A 250 -24.07 -68.52 -37.75
N HIS A 251 -23.31 -68.75 -38.81
CA HIS A 251 -23.82 -69.38 -40.03
C HIS A 251 -23.30 -70.83 -40.05
N PHE A 252 -24.24 -71.76 -40.23
CA PHE A 252 -24.03 -73.19 -40.48
C PHE A 252 -23.35 -73.42 -41.82
#